data_AF-A0A953DBT3-F1
#
_entry.id   AF-A0A953DBT3-F1
#
_cell.length_a   1.000
_cell.length_b   1.000
_cell.length_c   1.000
_cell.angle_alpha   90.00
_cell.angle_beta   90.00
_cell.angle_gamma   90.00
#
_symmetry.space_group_name_H-M   'P 1'
#
loop_
_entity.id
_entity.type
_entity.pdbx_description
1 polymer ?
#
loop_
_entity_poly.entity_id
_entity_poly.type
_entity_poly.pdbx_seq_one_letter_code
_entity_poly.pdbx_strand_id
1 'polypeptide(L)'
;MKTTLFLVLGLSLGLDLRAAEAPADVRELSTLEQFLALDDAQLAQMQQAIARVRAMSAAERAQLRAQIEEFRRLPAAEREQLRRGWGHESPEIRAGWRDYMQSLDDAGRAELRRVLEGLSPEERTKLRRERVEQFLRERAAKH
;
A
#
# COMPACT_ATOMS: atom_id res chain seq x y z
N MET A 1 -40.61 25.65 53.70
CA MET A 1 -39.42 26.50 53.91
C MET A 1 -38.48 26.28 52.75
N LYS A 2 -38.14 27.37 52.04
CA LYS A 2 -36.95 27.63 51.19
C LYS A 2 -36.66 26.68 50.01
N THR A 3 -36.21 27.08 48.82
CA THR A 3 -36.12 28.33 48.06
C THR A 3 -35.65 27.88 46.68
N THR A 4 -36.32 28.34 45.62
CA THR A 4 -35.94 28.20 44.22
C THR A 4 -34.60 28.89 43.94
N LEU A 5 -33.68 28.23 43.21
CA LEU A 5 -32.73 28.95 42.35
C LEU A 5 -32.64 28.24 40.99
N PHE A 6 -33.04 28.98 39.95
CA PHE A 6 -32.82 28.68 38.55
C PHE A 6 -31.34 28.82 38.21
N LEU A 7 -30.84 27.97 37.31
CA LEU A 7 -29.82 28.40 36.35
C LEU A 7 -30.05 27.68 35.02
N VAL A 8 -30.60 28.44 34.08
CA VAL A 8 -30.66 28.15 32.65
C VAL A 8 -29.44 28.80 32.01
N LEU A 9 -28.63 28.02 31.32
CA LEU A 9 -27.72 28.42 30.22
C LEU A 9 -27.34 27.08 29.56
N GLY A 10 -27.70 26.70 28.35
CA GLY A 10 -27.78 27.51 27.13
C GLY A 10 -26.40 27.53 26.47
N LEU A 11 -26.06 26.49 25.68
CA LEU A 11 -25.35 26.63 24.40
C LEU A 11 -25.26 25.27 23.67
N SER A 12 -25.99 25.18 22.56
CA SER A 12 -25.77 24.20 21.50
C SER A 12 -24.47 24.52 20.76
N LEU A 13 -23.52 23.59 20.71
CA LEU A 13 -22.41 23.49 19.75
C LEU A 13 -22.05 21.99 19.74
N GLY A 14 -22.51 21.16 18.81
CA GLY A 14 -22.45 21.43 17.38
C GLY A 14 -21.00 21.46 16.88
N LEU A 15 -20.07 20.71 17.48
CA LEU A 15 -18.78 20.44 16.85
C LEU A 15 -18.93 19.21 15.95
N ASP A 16 -19.41 19.48 14.74
CA ASP A 16 -18.90 18.82 13.54
C ASP A 16 -17.36 18.81 13.62
N LEU A 17 -16.77 17.69 14.03
CA LEU A 17 -15.39 17.35 13.66
C LEU A 17 -15.37 16.98 12.17
N ARG A 18 -15.69 17.97 11.34
CA ARG A 18 -15.28 18.00 9.95
C ARG A 18 -13.78 18.16 10.01
N ALA A 19 -13.05 17.08 9.72
CA ALA A 19 -11.61 17.09 9.53
C ALA A 19 -11.26 18.31 8.67
N ALA A 20 -10.68 19.33 9.31
CA ALA A 20 -10.22 20.52 8.63
C ALA A 20 -9.17 20.06 7.62
N GLU A 21 -9.52 20.15 6.35
CA GLU A 21 -8.56 20.01 5.27
C GLU A 21 -7.43 21.02 5.52
N ALA A 22 -6.23 20.52 5.80
CA ALA A 22 -5.05 21.37 5.91
C ALA A 22 -4.93 22.21 4.62
N PRO A 23 -4.57 23.51 4.73
CA PRO A 23 -4.39 24.38 3.58
C PRO A 23 -3.38 23.76 2.60
N ALA A 24 -3.62 23.95 1.29
CA ALA A 24 -2.84 23.33 0.23
C ALA A 24 -1.32 23.53 0.39
N ASP A 25 -0.90 24.74 0.80
CA ASP A 25 0.49 25.09 1.04
C ASP A 25 1.19 24.20 2.10
N VAL A 26 0.46 23.79 3.15
CA VAL A 26 0.99 22.92 4.19
C VAL A 26 1.14 21.47 3.69
N ARG A 27 0.25 21.03 2.78
CA ARG A 27 0.36 19.71 2.14
C ARG A 27 1.53 19.67 1.16
N GLU A 28 1.73 20.73 0.37
CA GLU A 28 2.84 20.84 -0.58
C GLU A 28 4.19 20.81 0.14
N LEU A 29 4.35 21.61 1.20
CA LEU A 29 5.57 21.60 2.03
C LEU A 29 5.82 20.23 2.65
N SER A 30 4.82 19.59 3.24
CA SER A 30 4.98 18.25 3.83
C SER A 30 5.34 17.16 2.80
N THR A 31 4.89 17.33 1.56
CA THR A 31 5.21 16.41 0.45
C THR A 31 6.65 16.61 -0.02
N LEU A 32 7.11 17.85 -0.09
CA LEU A 32 8.48 18.20 -0.43
C LEU A 32 9.47 17.71 0.63
N GLU A 33 9.14 17.89 1.92
CA GLU A 33 9.95 17.37 3.03
C GLU A 33 10.09 15.84 2.96
N GLN A 34 9.00 15.12 2.69
CA GLN A 34 9.04 13.66 2.51
C GLN A 34 9.90 13.26 1.31
N PHE A 35 9.83 14.01 0.20
CA PHE A 35 10.65 13.74 -0.97
C PHE A 35 12.15 14.00 -0.71
N LEU A 36 12.48 15.08 -0.01
CA LEU A 36 13.85 15.41 0.38
C LEU A 36 14.44 14.42 1.40
N ALA A 37 13.58 13.73 2.16
CA ALA A 37 13.98 12.68 3.09
C ALA A 37 14.23 11.31 2.43
N LEU A 38 14.02 11.17 1.11
CA LEU A 38 14.27 9.92 0.41
C LEU A 38 15.77 9.71 0.19
N ASP A 39 16.25 8.49 0.46
CA ASP A 39 17.59 8.06 0.07
C ASP A 39 17.66 7.68 -1.43
N ASP A 40 18.88 7.48 -1.94
CA ASP A 40 19.12 7.15 -3.35
C ASP A 40 18.41 5.85 -3.79
N ALA A 41 18.30 4.86 -2.91
CA ALA A 41 17.63 3.60 -3.22
C ALA A 41 16.11 3.79 -3.33
N GLN A 42 15.52 4.59 -2.44
CA GLN A 42 14.12 4.95 -2.46
C GLN A 42 13.77 5.80 -3.68
N LEU A 43 14.64 6.75 -4.04
CA LEU A 43 14.50 7.55 -5.25
C LEU A 43 14.56 6.67 -6.51
N ALA A 44 15.51 5.74 -6.59
CA ALA A 44 15.61 4.78 -7.70
C ALA A 44 14.36 3.90 -7.80
N GLN A 45 13.84 3.40 -6.67
CA GLN A 45 12.60 2.62 -6.63
C GLN A 45 11.40 3.44 -7.15
N MET A 46 11.31 4.71 -6.77
CA MET A 46 10.23 5.59 -7.23
C MET A 46 10.35 5.88 -8.73
N GLN A 47 11.54 6.16 -9.24
CA GLN A 47 11.80 6.33 -10.68
C GLN A 47 11.39 5.08 -11.46
N GLN A 48 11.75 3.89 -10.98
CA GLN A 48 11.35 2.63 -11.60
C GLN A 48 9.82 2.44 -11.60
N ALA A 49 9.15 2.81 -10.50
CA ALA A 49 7.69 2.76 -10.42
C ALA A 49 7.04 3.71 -11.44
N ILE A 50 7.55 4.93 -11.57
CA ILE A 50 7.06 5.92 -12.55
C ILE A 50 7.28 5.42 -13.98
N ALA A 51 8.48 4.93 -14.29
CA ALA A 51 8.80 4.38 -15.60
C ALA A 51 7.84 3.24 -15.98
N ARG A 52 7.54 2.34 -15.03
CA ARG A 52 6.57 1.25 -15.24
C ARG A 52 5.17 1.77 -15.56
N VAL A 53 4.66 2.73 -14.79
CA VAL A 53 3.32 3.31 -15.04
C VAL A 53 3.26 4.05 -16.38
N ARG A 54 4.36 4.68 -16.79
CA ARG A 54 4.47 5.34 -18.11
C ARG A 54 4.49 4.33 -19.26
N ALA A 55 5.12 3.17 -19.07
CA ALA A 55 5.18 2.10 -20.07
C ALA A 55 3.85 1.36 -20.27
N MET A 56 2.92 1.45 -19.31
CA MET A 56 1.59 0.84 -19.42
C MET A 56 0.75 1.48 -20.55
N SER A 57 -0.12 0.70 -21.16
CA SER A 57 -1.20 1.18 -22.02
C SER A 57 -2.27 1.94 -21.23
N ALA A 58 -3.18 2.62 -21.94
CA ALA A 58 -4.31 3.29 -21.30
C ALA A 58 -5.23 2.32 -20.55
N ALA A 59 -5.45 1.12 -21.11
CA ALA A 59 -6.27 0.08 -20.51
C ALA A 59 -5.65 -0.46 -19.21
N GLU A 60 -4.35 -0.77 -19.22
CA GLU A 60 -3.62 -1.24 -18.04
C GLU A 60 -3.60 -0.18 -16.93
N ARG A 61 -3.41 1.10 -17.27
CA ARG A 61 -3.51 2.19 -16.30
C ARG A 61 -4.92 2.32 -15.71
N ALA A 62 -5.96 2.14 -16.51
CA ALA A 62 -7.34 2.17 -16.03
C ALA A 62 -7.62 1.00 -15.06
N GLN A 63 -7.15 -0.20 -15.40
CA GLN A 63 -7.25 -1.37 -14.54
C GLN A 63 -6.49 -1.18 -13.22
N LEU A 64 -5.27 -0.64 -13.27
CA LEU A 64 -4.49 -0.35 -12.06
C LEU A 64 -5.21 0.64 -11.14
N ARG A 65 -5.81 1.70 -11.72
CA ARG A 65 -6.63 2.65 -10.95
C ARG A 65 -7.84 1.98 -10.31
N ALA A 66 -8.55 1.12 -11.04
CA ALA A 66 -9.68 0.37 -10.50
C ALA A 66 -9.28 -0.50 -9.29
N GLN A 67 -8.15 -1.22 -9.39
CA GLN A 67 -7.62 -2.04 -8.29
C GLN A 67 -7.24 -1.19 -7.06
N ILE A 68 -6.66 -0.01 -7.26
CA ILE A 68 -6.34 0.92 -6.17
C ILE A 68 -7.62 1.39 -5.46
N GLU A 69 -8.67 1.70 -6.22
CA GLU A 69 -9.96 2.11 -5.66
C GLU A 69 -10.67 0.97 -4.93
N GLU A 70 -10.64 -0.25 -5.46
CA GLU A 70 -11.12 -1.44 -4.75
C GLU A 70 -10.41 -1.64 -3.42
N PHE A 71 -9.07 -1.55 -3.42
CA PHE A 71 -8.29 -1.64 -2.19
C PHE A 71 -8.67 -0.54 -1.18
N ARG A 72 -8.93 0.69 -1.64
CA ARG A 72 -9.33 1.81 -0.77
C ARG A 72 -10.71 1.62 -0.14
N ARG A 73 -11.61 0.89 -0.82
CA ARG A 73 -12.95 0.56 -0.31
C ARG A 73 -12.96 -0.52 0.76
N LEU A 74 -11.89 -1.31 0.87
CA LEU A 74 -11.79 -2.34 1.91
C LEU A 74 -11.81 -1.69 3.32
N PRO A 75 -12.46 -2.32 4.30
CA PRO A 75 -12.40 -1.91 5.71
C PRO A 75 -10.96 -1.73 6.19
N ALA A 76 -10.73 -0.78 7.10
CA ALA A 76 -9.40 -0.48 7.61
C ALA A 76 -8.68 -1.71 8.18
N ALA A 77 -9.40 -2.60 8.88
CA ALA A 77 -8.87 -3.84 9.41
C ALA A 77 -8.39 -4.81 8.31
N GLU A 78 -9.12 -4.91 7.20
CA GLU A 78 -8.76 -5.75 6.06
C GLU A 78 -7.57 -5.17 5.29
N ARG A 79 -7.57 -3.85 5.06
CA ARG A 79 -6.38 -3.17 4.47
C ARG A 79 -5.15 -3.37 5.33
N GLU A 80 -5.29 -3.30 6.64
CA GLU A 80 -4.18 -3.50 7.56
C GLU A 80 -3.74 -4.96 7.60
N GLN A 81 -4.67 -5.92 7.51
CA GLN A 81 -4.33 -7.34 7.36
C GLN A 81 -3.52 -7.59 6.07
N LEU A 82 -3.92 -6.97 4.96
CA LEU A 82 -3.18 -7.02 3.70
C LEU A 82 -1.78 -6.39 3.82
N ARG A 83 -1.66 -5.26 4.54
CA ARG A 83 -0.34 -4.64 4.81
C ARG A 83 0.54 -5.50 5.71
N ARG A 84 -0.02 -6.04 6.80
CA ARG A 84 0.68 -6.94 7.72
C ARG A 84 1.17 -8.22 7.05
N GLY A 85 0.43 -8.73 6.06
CA GLY A 85 0.87 -9.85 5.22
C GLY A 85 2.19 -9.60 4.47
N TRP A 86 2.67 -8.35 4.44
CA TRP A 86 3.96 -7.92 3.92
C TRP A 86 4.82 -7.15 4.93
N GLY A 87 4.30 -6.89 6.14
CA GLY A 87 4.86 -5.94 7.10
C GLY A 87 6.20 -6.35 7.71
N HIS A 88 6.54 -7.63 7.65
CA HIS A 88 7.82 -8.17 8.12
C HIS A 88 8.81 -8.47 6.97
N GLU A 89 8.43 -8.23 5.71
CA GLU A 89 9.29 -8.51 4.56
C GLU A 89 10.12 -7.30 4.15
N SER A 90 11.40 -7.54 3.84
CA SER A 90 12.31 -6.47 3.42
C SER A 90 11.81 -5.79 2.13
N PRO A 91 12.16 -4.51 1.90
CA PRO A 91 11.85 -3.83 0.64
C PRO A 91 12.31 -4.62 -0.60
N GLU A 92 13.46 -5.28 -0.51
CA GLU A 92 14.03 -6.12 -1.56
C GLU A 92 13.15 -7.33 -1.87
N ILE A 93 12.70 -8.09 -0.86
CA ILE A 93 11.80 -9.24 -1.07
C ILE A 93 10.47 -8.78 -1.67
N ARG A 94 9.93 -7.64 -1.22
CA ARG A 94 8.70 -7.08 -1.79
C ARG A 94 8.87 -6.66 -3.25
N ALA A 95 10.01 -6.06 -3.60
CA ALA A 95 10.32 -5.67 -4.97
C ALA A 95 10.55 -6.89 -5.87
N GLY A 96 11.35 -7.84 -5.40
CA GLY A 96 11.62 -9.09 -6.10
C GLY A 96 10.36 -9.93 -6.31
N TRP A 97 9.42 -9.95 -5.35
CA TRP A 97 8.13 -10.64 -5.53
C TRP A 97 7.31 -10.02 -6.66
N ARG A 98 7.25 -8.69 -6.71
CA ARG A 98 6.55 -7.99 -7.79
C ARG A 98 7.18 -8.30 -9.15
N ASP A 99 8.50 -8.27 -9.25
CA ASP A 99 9.22 -8.56 -10.50
C ASP A 99 9.07 -10.04 -10.90
N TYR A 100 9.14 -10.96 -9.94
CA TYR A 100 8.84 -12.38 -10.13
C TYR A 100 7.43 -12.59 -10.67
N MET A 101 6.40 -12.01 -10.04
CA MET A 101 5.01 -12.09 -10.50
C MET A 101 4.81 -11.53 -11.92
N GLN A 102 5.57 -10.51 -12.30
CA GLN A 102 5.51 -9.92 -13.65
C GLN A 102 6.19 -10.80 -14.70
N SER A 103 7.16 -11.62 -14.29
CA SER A 103 7.81 -12.58 -15.19
C SER A 103 6.92 -13.79 -15.53
N LEU A 104 5.85 -14.03 -14.74
CA LEU A 104 4.90 -15.11 -14.95
C LEU A 104 3.79 -14.70 -15.93
N ASP A 105 3.40 -15.65 -16.79
CA ASP A 105 2.19 -15.53 -17.61
C ASP A 105 0.91 -15.67 -16.76
N ASP A 106 -0.27 -15.48 -17.38
CA ASP A 106 -1.55 -15.55 -16.66
C ASP A 106 -1.79 -16.92 -16.01
N ALA A 107 -1.40 -18.00 -16.69
CA ALA A 107 -1.53 -19.37 -16.19
C ALA A 107 -0.62 -19.58 -14.96
N GLY A 108 0.64 -19.17 -15.03
CA GLY A 108 1.60 -19.25 -13.93
C GLY A 108 1.16 -18.40 -12.72
N ARG A 109 0.62 -17.21 -12.96
CA ARG A 109 0.06 -16.37 -11.89
C ARG A 109 -1.17 -17.00 -11.23
N ALA A 110 -2.05 -17.62 -12.00
CA ALA A 110 -3.24 -18.30 -11.49
C ALA A 110 -2.88 -19.54 -10.66
N GLU A 111 -1.92 -20.35 -11.13
CA GLU A 111 -1.42 -21.51 -10.40
C GLU A 111 -0.81 -21.10 -9.06
N LEU A 112 0.07 -20.10 -9.08
CA LEU A 112 0.70 -19.59 -7.88
C LEU A 112 -0.31 -19.04 -6.88
N ARG A 113 -1.38 -18.39 -7.36
CA ARG A 113 -2.48 -17.93 -6.51
C ARG A 113 -3.21 -19.08 -5.83
N ARG A 114 -3.52 -20.14 -6.58
CA ARG A 114 -4.17 -21.36 -6.05
C ARG A 114 -3.30 -22.02 -4.98
N VAL A 115 -2.00 -22.13 -5.21
CA VAL A 115 -1.04 -22.65 -4.21
C VAL A 115 -1.07 -21.78 -2.95
N LEU A 116 -0.98 -20.46 -3.09
CA LEU A 116 -1.00 -19.55 -1.95
C LEU A 116 -2.30 -19.64 -1.16
N GLU A 117 -3.45 -19.75 -1.82
CA GLU A 117 -4.76 -19.87 -1.16
C GLU A 117 -4.84 -21.07 -0.20
N GLY A 118 -4.20 -22.19 -0.55
CA GLY A 118 -4.17 -23.40 0.27
C GLY A 118 -3.19 -23.37 1.45
N LEU A 119 -2.32 -22.36 1.55
CA LEU A 119 -1.29 -22.25 2.58
C LEU A 119 -1.72 -21.35 3.74
N SER A 120 -1.18 -21.60 4.93
CA SER A 120 -1.30 -20.68 6.07
C SER A 120 -0.55 -19.36 5.81
N PRO A 121 -0.84 -18.28 6.56
CA PRO A 121 -0.14 -16.99 6.39
C PRO A 121 1.38 -17.08 6.51
N GLU A 122 1.90 -17.92 7.40
CA GLU A 122 3.34 -18.13 7.61
C GLU A 122 3.96 -18.87 6.43
N GLU A 123 3.32 -19.94 5.95
CA GLU A 123 3.78 -20.71 4.78
C GLU A 123 3.74 -19.89 3.50
N ARG A 124 2.71 -19.05 3.32
CA ARG A 124 2.66 -18.07 2.20
C ARG A 124 3.85 -17.13 2.22
N THR A 125 4.24 -16.69 3.41
CA THR A 125 5.36 -15.75 3.60
C THR A 125 6.68 -16.42 3.26
N LYS A 126 6.90 -17.63 3.80
CA LYS A 126 8.07 -18.45 3.48
C LYS A 126 8.19 -18.75 1.97
N LEU A 127 7.11 -19.23 1.35
CA LEU A 127 7.10 -19.53 -0.09
C LEU A 127 7.43 -18.30 -0.94
N ARG A 128 6.85 -17.14 -0.61
CA ARG A 128 7.13 -15.88 -1.30
C ARG A 128 8.62 -15.55 -1.26
N ARG A 129 9.23 -15.64 -0.08
CA ARG A 129 10.67 -15.39 0.10
C ARG A 129 11.52 -16.36 -0.74
N GLU A 130 11.26 -17.66 -0.63
CA GLU A 130 12.03 -18.69 -1.38
C GLU A 130 11.97 -18.48 -2.89
N ARG A 131 10.78 -18.15 -3.42
CA ARG A 131 10.61 -17.87 -4.86
C ARG A 131 11.37 -16.63 -5.31
N VAL A 132 11.35 -15.58 -4.51
CA VAL A 132 12.09 -14.35 -4.82
C VAL A 132 13.59 -14.59 -4.78
N GLU A 133 14.09 -15.23 -3.74
CA GLU A 133 15.52 -15.54 -3.63
C GLU A 133 15.99 -16.42 -4.78
N GLN A 134 15.21 -17.44 -5.15
CA GLN A 134 15.51 -18.26 -6.32
C GLN A 134 15.55 -17.42 -7.60
N PHE A 135 14.54 -16.59 -7.83
CA PHE A 135 14.46 -15.71 -9.00
C PHE A 135 15.64 -14.74 -9.09
N LEU A 136 16.03 -14.12 -7.97
CA LEU A 136 17.17 -13.21 -7.91
C LEU A 136 18.50 -13.94 -8.16
N ARG A 137 18.68 -15.16 -7.61
CA ARG A 137 19.85 -16.00 -7.90
C ARG A 137 19.95 -16.36 -9.38
N GLU A 138 18.85 -16.82 -9.99
CA GLU A 138 18.82 -17.19 -11.41
C GLU A 138 19.07 -15.99 -12.32
N ARG A 139 18.57 -14.80 -11.94
CA ARG A 139 18.81 -13.57 -12.67
C ARG A 139 20.27 -13.12 -12.56
N ALA A 140 20.88 -13.23 -11.39
CA ALA A 140 22.28 -12.91 -11.18
C ALA A 140 23.22 -13.84 -11.95
N ALA A 141 22.87 -15.13 -12.09
CA ALA A 141 23.66 -16.11 -12.83
C ALA A 141 23.62 -15.94 -14.36
N LYS A 142 22.69 -15.13 -14.88
CA LYS A 142 22.52 -14.86 -16.34
C LYS A 142 23.22 -13.58 -16.79
N HIS A 143 23.82 -12.83 -15.86
CA HIS A 143 24.60 -11.61 -16.11
C HIS A 143 26.06 -11.83 -15.74
#